data_AF-A0A3P7PBD2-F1
#
_entry.id   AF-A0A3P7PBD2-F1
#
_cell.length_a   1.000
_cell.length_b   1.000
_cell.length_c   1.000
_cell.angle_alpha   90.00
_cell.angle_beta   90.00
_cell.angle_gamma   90.00
#
_symmetry.space_group_name_H-M   'P 1'
#
loop_
_entity.id
_entity.type
_entity.pdbx_description
1 polymer ?
#
loop_
_entity_poly.entity_id
_entity_poly.type
_entity_poly.pdbx_seq_one_letter_code
_entity_poly.pdbx_strand_id
1 'polypeptide(L)'
;MNEQENEPATPAVQPYFVESFVFILRHLGQEKTFKHLFNDSDEAFISAFKNLTEDSQKVYLTLFRRSKGFFRQSKLRIDPAPGNLAAALLELSNQGFLSSDLSAFPDDELLNILDRKEVNDLATAFKLPLKGSKSDLICSLLKISREKSILSFF
;
A
#
# COMPACT_ATOMS: atom_id res chain seq x y z
N MET A 1 -4.59 48.96 -29.62
CA MET A 1 -5.55 48.21 -28.79
C MET A 1 -5.44 46.76 -29.20
N ASN A 2 -4.66 45.98 -28.46
CA ASN A 2 -4.65 44.52 -28.43
C ASN A 2 -3.76 44.15 -27.24
N GLU A 3 -4.40 44.12 -26.07
CA GLU A 3 -3.84 43.58 -24.84
C GLU A 3 -3.88 42.06 -24.99
N GLN A 4 -2.72 41.43 -25.24
CA GLN A 4 -2.57 40.01 -24.99
C GLN A 4 -2.44 39.83 -23.49
N GLU A 5 -3.50 39.32 -22.86
CA GLU A 5 -3.49 38.80 -21.50
C GLU A 5 -2.39 37.73 -21.39
N ASN A 6 -1.30 38.08 -20.72
CA ASN A 6 -0.39 37.09 -20.17
C ASN A 6 -1.12 36.39 -19.02
N GLU A 7 -1.74 35.24 -19.29
CA GLU A 7 -2.10 34.33 -18.21
C GLU A 7 -0.82 33.97 -17.43
N PRO A 8 -0.77 34.16 -16.11
CA PRO A 8 0.33 33.66 -15.31
C PRO A 8 0.28 32.13 -15.37
N ALA A 9 1.36 31.53 -15.89
CA ALA A 9 1.54 30.09 -15.84
C ALA A 9 1.27 29.59 -14.42
N THR A 10 0.23 28.75 -14.27
CA THR A 10 -0.15 28.12 -13.00
C THR A 10 1.12 27.54 -12.38
N PRO A 11 1.55 27.98 -11.18
CA PRO A 11 2.73 27.43 -10.55
C PRO A 11 2.48 25.93 -10.39
N ALA A 12 3.39 25.11 -10.91
CA ALA A 12 3.35 23.67 -10.78
C ALA A 12 3.06 23.34 -9.32
N VAL A 13 1.89 22.75 -9.05
CA VAL A 13 1.42 22.40 -7.72
C VAL A 13 2.40 21.36 -7.18
N GLN A 14 3.47 21.81 -6.55
CA GLN A 14 4.36 20.92 -5.85
C GLN A 14 3.53 20.22 -4.76
N PRO A 15 3.68 18.91 -4.61
CA PRO A 15 2.86 18.15 -3.69
C PRO A 15 3.27 18.43 -2.24
N TYR A 16 2.70 19.49 -1.66
CA TYR A 16 2.88 19.92 -0.27
C TYR A 16 2.41 18.90 0.78
N PHE A 17 1.95 17.71 0.40
CA PHE A 17 1.33 16.77 1.34
C PHE A 17 2.35 16.16 2.32
N VAL A 18 3.60 15.95 1.91
CA VAL A 18 4.66 15.45 2.81
C VAL A 18 4.97 16.50 3.87
N GLU A 19 5.24 17.73 3.42
CA GLU A 19 5.49 18.87 4.31
C GLU A 19 4.32 19.12 5.25
N SER A 20 3.08 19.07 4.75
CA SER A 20 1.87 19.21 5.55
C SER A 20 1.76 18.13 6.61
N PHE A 21 2.03 16.87 6.25
CA PHE A 21 1.98 15.75 7.20
C PHE A 21 3.04 15.91 8.31
N VAL A 22 4.28 16.23 7.93
CA VAL A 22 5.38 16.47 8.90
C VAL A 22 5.06 17.67 9.79
N PHE A 23 4.49 18.74 9.23
CA PHE A 23 4.05 19.91 9.98
C PHE A 23 2.97 19.55 11.00
N ILE A 24 1.94 18.80 10.59
CA ILE A 24 0.86 18.35 11.47
C ILE A 24 1.41 17.50 12.61
N LEU A 25 2.23 16.48 12.33
CA LEU A 25 2.81 15.62 13.36
C LEU A 25 3.67 16.41 14.36
N ARG A 26 4.47 17.36 13.89
CA ARG A 26 5.29 18.22 14.76
C ARG A 26 4.40 19.09 15.66
N HIS A 27 3.37 19.70 15.09
CA HIS A 27 2.51 20.62 15.82
C HIS A 27 1.70 19.88 16.88
N LEU A 28 1.10 18.73 16.54
CA LEU A 28 0.36 17.90 17.48
C LEU A 28 1.23 17.38 18.63
N GLY A 29 2.48 17.00 18.36
CA GLY A 29 3.40 16.53 19.42
C GLY A 29 3.91 17.63 20.36
N GLN A 30 3.95 18.90 19.91
CA GLN A 30 4.40 20.03 20.72
C GLN A 30 3.28 20.69 21.52
N GLU A 31 2.04 20.52 21.06
CA GLU A 31 0.86 21.11 21.68
C GLU A 31 0.51 20.32 22.95
N LYS A 32 0.44 21.03 24.09
CA LYS A 32 0.30 20.41 25.42
C LYS A 32 -1.02 19.66 25.58
N THR A 33 -2.07 20.11 24.90
CA THR A 33 -3.39 19.48 24.90
C THR A 33 -3.35 18.13 24.20
N PHE A 34 -2.58 17.95 23.11
CA PHE A 34 -2.54 16.71 22.34
C PHE A 34 -1.40 15.76 22.73
N LYS A 35 -0.36 16.24 23.42
CA LYS A 35 0.81 15.42 23.78
C LYS A 35 0.47 14.10 24.48
N HIS A 36 -0.56 14.08 25.32
CA HIS A 36 -0.99 12.87 26.03
C HIS A 36 -1.65 11.80 25.15
N LEU A 37 -1.99 12.12 23.89
CA LEU A 37 -2.58 11.20 22.92
C LEU A 37 -1.52 10.35 22.20
N PHE A 38 -0.24 10.72 22.28
CA PHE A 38 0.87 10.01 21.66
C PHE A 38 1.58 9.15 22.71
N ASN A 39 1.67 7.85 22.47
CA ASN A 39 2.45 6.92 23.28
C ASN A 39 3.88 6.77 22.72
N ASP A 40 4.72 6.00 23.42
CA ASP A 40 6.12 5.78 23.02
C ASP A 40 6.25 5.14 21.62
N SER A 41 5.29 4.30 21.22
CA SER A 41 5.27 3.71 19.88
C SER A 41 4.93 4.74 18.80
N ASP A 42 4.03 5.68 19.09
CA ASP A 42 3.69 6.76 18.16
C ASP A 42 4.88 7.70 17.97
N GLU A 43 5.59 8.04 19.06
CA GLU A 43 6.80 8.85 19.00
C GLU A 43 7.94 8.14 18.25
N ALA A 44 8.09 6.83 18.47
CA ALA A 44 9.05 6.01 17.72
C ALA A 44 8.72 5.99 16.22
N PHE A 45 7.45 5.84 15.86
CA PHE A 45 6.99 5.91 14.46
C PHE A 45 7.29 7.28 13.85
N ILE A 46 6.95 8.37 14.54
CA ILE A 46 7.18 9.75 14.05
C ILE A 46 8.68 10.00 13.84
N SER A 47 9.52 9.54 14.77
CA SER A 47 10.97 9.64 14.68
C SER A 47 11.51 8.84 13.48
N ALA A 48 11.11 7.57 13.34
CA ALA A 48 11.50 6.72 12.23
C ALA A 48 11.06 7.32 10.87
N PHE A 49 9.84 7.85 10.80
CA PHE A 49 9.30 8.45 9.58
C PHE A 49 10.10 9.67 9.13
N LYS A 50 10.49 10.54 10.08
CA LYS A 50 11.32 11.72 9.80
C LYS A 50 12.71 11.37 9.28
N ASN A 51 13.23 10.20 9.65
CA ASN A 51 14.56 9.73 9.22
C ASN A 51 14.55 9.03 7.85
N LEU A 52 13.37 8.77 7.28
CA LEU A 52 13.25 8.22 5.93
C LEU A 52 13.70 9.24 4.88
N THR A 53 14.20 8.75 3.75
CA THR A 53 14.43 9.59 2.57
C THR A 53 13.15 10.28 2.08
N GLU A 54 13.27 11.42 1.41
CA GLU A 54 12.10 12.12 0.86
C GLU A 54 11.25 11.23 -0.06
N ASP A 55 11.89 10.41 -0.89
CA ASP A 55 11.20 9.49 -1.79
C ASP A 55 10.43 8.42 -0.99
N SER A 56 11.01 7.87 0.07
CA SER A 56 10.32 6.93 0.97
C SER A 56 9.16 7.58 1.70
N GLN A 57 9.30 8.82 2.19
CA GLN A 57 8.19 9.57 2.79
C GLN A 57 7.05 9.80 1.78
N LYS A 58 7.38 10.21 0.55
CA LYS A 58 6.40 10.41 -0.55
C LYS A 58 5.67 9.11 -0.90
N VAL A 59 6.41 8.02 -1.04
CA VAL A 59 5.84 6.70 -1.35
C VAL A 59 4.92 6.26 -0.21
N TYR A 60 5.39 6.27 1.04
CA TYR A 60 4.59 5.86 2.19
C TYR A 60 3.29 6.64 2.29
N LEU A 61 3.34 7.97 2.23
CA LEU A 61 2.15 8.80 2.36
C LEU A 61 1.19 8.66 1.16
N THR A 62 1.72 8.37 -0.03
CA THR A 62 0.89 8.05 -1.19
C THR A 62 0.14 6.73 -0.99
N LEU A 63 0.79 5.73 -0.39
CA LEU A 63 0.17 4.44 -0.06
C LEU A 63 -0.82 4.58 1.09
N PHE A 64 -0.46 5.32 2.14
CA PHE A 64 -1.28 5.58 3.34
C PHE A 64 -2.64 6.20 3.01
N ARG A 65 -2.68 7.05 1.96
CA ARG A 65 -3.92 7.70 1.50
C ARG A 65 -4.85 6.79 0.68
N ARG A 66 -4.40 5.61 0.26
CA ARG A 66 -5.19 4.70 -0.57
C ARG A 66 -6.05 3.80 0.31
N SER A 67 -7.24 3.45 -0.16
CA SER A 67 -8.17 2.62 0.61
C SER A 67 -7.77 1.14 0.71
N LYS A 68 -6.82 0.68 -0.11
CA LYS A 68 -6.42 -0.74 -0.18
C LYS A 68 -5.19 -0.99 0.67
N GLY A 69 -5.20 -2.05 1.49
CA GLY A 69 -4.04 -2.48 2.28
C GLY A 69 -2.96 -3.22 1.49
N PHE A 70 -3.24 -3.59 0.23
CA PHE A 70 -2.32 -4.35 -0.61
C PHE A 70 -2.03 -3.70 -1.94
N PHE A 71 -0.75 -3.76 -2.31
CA PHE A 71 -0.28 -3.23 -3.57
C PHE A 71 0.62 -4.25 -4.25
N ARG A 72 0.35 -4.50 -5.53
CA ARG A 72 1.32 -5.18 -6.38
C ARG A 72 2.37 -4.17 -6.78
N GLN A 73 3.63 -4.47 -6.50
CA GLN A 73 4.75 -3.62 -6.91
C GLN A 73 4.71 -3.30 -8.41
N SER A 74 4.37 -4.28 -9.26
CA SER A 74 4.25 -4.10 -10.72
C SER A 74 3.13 -3.16 -11.17
N LYS A 75 2.11 -2.93 -10.33
CA LYS A 75 0.98 -2.04 -10.62
C LYS A 75 1.05 -0.74 -9.81
N LEU A 76 2.12 -0.55 -9.05
CA LEU A 76 2.28 0.61 -8.20
C LEU A 76 2.69 1.81 -9.04
N ARG A 77 1.77 2.77 -9.17
CA ARG A 77 2.05 4.08 -9.75
C ARG A 77 2.05 5.11 -8.63
N ILE A 78 3.14 5.85 -8.47
CA ILE A 78 3.28 6.90 -7.46
C ILE A 78 3.43 8.21 -8.22
N ASP A 79 2.66 9.21 -7.83
CA ASP A 79 2.69 10.55 -8.41
C ASP A 79 2.79 11.57 -7.26
N PRO A 80 3.86 12.39 -7.22
CA PRO A 80 4.99 12.44 -8.16
C PRO A 80 5.84 11.16 -8.09
N ALA A 81 6.43 10.78 -9.23
CA ALA A 81 7.27 9.59 -9.30
C ALA A 81 8.56 9.80 -8.46
N PRO A 82 8.93 8.87 -7.57
CA PRO A 82 10.21 8.91 -6.89
C PRO A 82 11.36 8.65 -7.88
N GLY A 83 12.56 9.11 -7.55
CA GLY A 83 13.75 8.85 -8.36
C GLY A 83 14.09 7.36 -8.43
N ASN A 84 13.90 6.63 -7.32
CA ASN A 84 14.05 5.17 -7.28
C ASN A 84 12.99 4.50 -6.40
N LEU A 85 11.91 4.04 -7.02
CA LEU A 85 10.81 3.37 -6.31
C LEU A 85 11.26 2.08 -5.60
N ALA A 86 12.15 1.29 -6.20
CA ALA A 86 12.60 0.03 -5.61
C ALA A 86 13.41 0.26 -4.33
N ALA A 87 14.30 1.25 -4.34
CA ALA A 87 15.07 1.64 -3.16
C ALA A 87 14.16 2.16 -2.04
N ALA A 88 13.16 3.00 -2.39
CA ALA A 88 12.20 3.52 -1.43
C ALA A 88 11.37 2.40 -0.77
N LEU A 89 10.87 1.44 -1.58
CA LEU A 89 10.13 0.29 -1.05
C LEU A 89 10.99 -0.59 -0.13
N LEU A 90 12.27 -0.78 -0.48
CA LEU A 90 13.21 -1.54 0.33
C LEU A 90 13.48 -0.85 1.68
N GLU A 91 13.73 0.46 1.67
CA GLU A 91 13.91 1.25 2.90
C GLU A 91 12.68 1.17 3.80
N LEU A 92 11.49 1.39 3.24
CA LEU A 92 10.23 1.31 3.97
C LEU A 92 9.98 -0.08 4.56
N SER A 93 10.33 -1.15 3.85
CA SER A 93 10.25 -2.52 4.36
C SER A 93 11.23 -2.74 5.52
N ASN A 94 12.48 -2.28 5.38
CA ASN A 94 13.51 -2.46 6.41
C ASN A 94 13.21 -1.68 7.70
N GLN A 95 12.55 -0.53 7.57
CA GLN A 95 12.13 0.31 8.70
C GLN A 95 10.77 -0.09 9.26
N GLY A 96 10.13 -1.15 8.74
CA GLY A 96 8.87 -1.67 9.25
C GLY A 96 7.61 -0.88 8.86
N PHE A 97 7.71 0.05 7.91
CA PHE A 97 6.56 0.81 7.39
C PHE A 97 5.73 -0.01 6.39
N LEU A 98 6.35 -0.98 5.73
CA LEU A 98 5.69 -1.92 4.82
C LEU A 98 6.03 -3.34 5.23
N SER A 99 5.07 -4.25 5.03
CA SER A 99 5.29 -5.68 5.20
C SER A 99 5.06 -6.40 3.87
N SER A 100 5.90 -7.40 3.62
CA SER A 100 5.66 -8.40 2.57
C SER A 100 5.11 -9.71 3.16
N ASP A 101 4.92 -9.77 4.48
CA ASP A 101 4.29 -10.89 5.15
C ASP A 101 2.77 -10.83 4.92
N LEU A 102 2.25 -11.88 4.30
CA LEU A 102 0.84 -12.04 3.95
C LEU A 102 0.13 -13.02 4.90
N SER A 103 0.84 -13.61 5.87
CA SER A 103 0.34 -14.70 6.73
C SER A 103 -0.82 -14.29 7.64
N ALA A 104 -0.90 -13.01 7.99
CA ALA A 104 -1.96 -12.47 8.86
C ALA A 104 -3.31 -12.29 8.13
N PHE A 105 -3.35 -12.49 6.81
CA PHE A 105 -4.50 -12.11 6.00
C PHE A 105 -5.32 -13.31 5.52
N PRO A 106 -6.65 -13.14 5.39
CA PRO A 106 -7.53 -14.20 4.89
C PRO A 106 -7.20 -14.62 3.44
N ASP A 107 -7.30 -15.92 3.16
CA ASP A 107 -7.08 -16.49 1.82
C ASP A 107 -7.92 -15.80 0.73
N ASP A 108 -9.16 -15.41 1.04
CA ASP A 108 -10.04 -14.76 0.08
C ASP A 108 -9.56 -13.36 -0.30
N GLU A 109 -9.02 -12.59 0.65
CA GLU A 109 -8.40 -11.30 0.37
C GLU A 109 -7.16 -11.48 -0.51
N LEU A 110 -6.31 -12.45 -0.19
CA LEU A 110 -5.08 -12.75 -0.94
C LEU A 110 -5.39 -13.20 -2.37
N LEU A 111 -6.36 -14.09 -2.55
CA LEU A 111 -6.80 -14.53 -3.87
C LEU A 111 -7.42 -13.39 -4.69
N ASN A 112 -8.05 -12.41 -4.04
CA ASN A 112 -8.58 -11.24 -4.73
C ASN A 112 -7.50 -10.29 -5.25
N ILE A 113 -6.28 -10.33 -4.69
CA ILE A 113 -5.12 -9.60 -5.22
C ILE A 113 -4.70 -10.17 -6.57
N LEU A 114 -4.88 -11.47 -6.80
CA LEU A 114 -4.54 -12.16 -8.04
C LEU A 114 -5.27 -11.58 -9.26
N ASP A 115 -4.61 -11.48 -10.40
CA ASP A 115 -5.29 -11.21 -11.65
C ASP A 115 -5.98 -12.48 -12.18
N ARG A 116 -6.79 -12.31 -13.21
CA ARG A 116 -7.57 -13.42 -13.75
C ARG A 116 -6.68 -14.56 -14.27
N LYS A 117 -5.54 -14.25 -14.87
CA LYS A 117 -4.65 -15.26 -15.42
C LYS A 117 -4.02 -16.08 -14.30
N GLU A 118 -3.52 -15.42 -13.26
CA GLU A 118 -2.94 -16.08 -12.09
C GLU A 118 -3.98 -16.96 -11.36
N VAL A 119 -5.23 -16.51 -11.23
CA VAL A 119 -6.32 -17.35 -10.66
C VAL A 119 -6.59 -18.57 -11.54
N ASN A 120 -6.54 -18.44 -12.87
CA ASN A 120 -6.72 -19.57 -13.78
C ASN A 120 -5.56 -20.57 -13.68
N ASP A 121 -4.32 -20.08 -13.61
CA ASP A 121 -3.12 -20.90 -13.45
C ASP A 121 -3.20 -21.69 -12.14
N LEU A 122 -3.63 -21.04 -11.05
CA LEU A 122 -3.86 -21.68 -9.76
C LEU A 122 -4.99 -22.73 -9.81
N ALA A 123 -6.14 -22.38 -10.39
CA ALA A 123 -7.26 -23.31 -10.55
C ALA A 123 -6.84 -24.55 -11.37
N THR A 124 -6.02 -24.37 -12.41
CA THR A 124 -5.47 -25.48 -13.20
C THR A 124 -4.56 -26.39 -12.37
N ALA A 125 -3.70 -25.81 -11.51
CA ALA A 125 -2.85 -26.58 -10.61
C ALA A 125 -3.66 -27.44 -9.62
N PHE A 126 -4.81 -26.94 -9.17
CA PHE A 126 -5.76 -27.68 -8.33
C PHE A 126 -6.75 -28.56 -9.13
N LYS A 127 -6.55 -28.71 -10.44
CA LYS A 127 -7.41 -29.49 -11.35
C LYS A 127 -8.89 -29.05 -11.32
N LEU A 128 -9.14 -27.78 -11.02
CA LEU A 128 -10.47 -27.18 -11.07
C LEU A 128 -10.86 -26.84 -12.51
N PRO A 129 -12.15 -26.98 -12.88
CA PRO A 129 -12.63 -26.52 -14.17
C PRO A 129 -12.58 -24.99 -14.27
N LEU A 130 -11.98 -24.47 -15.33
CA LEU A 130 -11.90 -23.03 -15.62
C LEU A 130 -13.23 -22.48 -16.17
N LYS A 131 -14.28 -22.51 -15.35
CA LYS A 131 -15.62 -22.04 -15.72
C LYS A 131 -16.05 -20.87 -14.83
N GLY A 132 -16.83 -19.96 -15.41
CA GLY A 132 -17.40 -18.82 -14.69
C GLY A 132 -16.43 -17.65 -14.52
N SER A 133 -16.80 -16.72 -13.64
CA SER A 133 -16.08 -15.47 -13.34
C SER A 133 -14.85 -15.67 -12.44
N LYS A 134 -14.09 -14.58 -12.17
CA LYS A 134 -12.97 -14.61 -11.20
C LYS A 134 -13.44 -15.04 -9.81
N SER A 135 -14.56 -14.48 -9.35
CA SER A 135 -15.15 -14.81 -8.06
C SER A 135 -15.60 -16.27 -7.97
N ASP A 136 -16.12 -16.86 -9.05
CA ASP A 136 -16.54 -18.27 -9.04
C ASP A 136 -15.34 -19.21 -8.86
N LEU A 137 -14.21 -18.91 -9.52
CA LEU A 137 -12.98 -19.67 -9.34
C LEU A 137 -12.39 -19.49 -7.95
N ILE A 138 -12.38 -18.27 -7.41
CA ILE A 138 -11.92 -18.01 -6.03
C ILE A 138 -12.78 -18.78 -5.03
N CYS A 139 -14.11 -18.76 -5.19
CA CYS A 139 -15.02 -19.53 -4.34
C CYS A 139 -14.73 -21.04 -4.42
N SER A 140 -14.44 -21.56 -5.61
CA SER A 140 -14.08 -22.97 -5.80
C SER A 140 -12.74 -23.32 -5.15
N LEU A 141 -11.74 -22.45 -5.27
CA LEU A 141 -10.43 -22.61 -4.63
C LEU A 141 -10.53 -22.61 -3.09
N LEU A 142 -11.32 -21.68 -2.53
CA LEU A 142 -11.55 -21.59 -1.09
C LEU A 142 -12.34 -22.79 -0.53
N LYS A 143 -13.22 -23.40 -1.33
CA LYS A 143 -13.89 -24.64 -0.93
C LYS A 143 -12.90 -25.78 -0.78
N ILE A 144 -12.03 -25.97 -1.78
CA ILE A 144 -10.99 -27.01 -1.74
C ILE A 144 -10.01 -26.79 -0.58
N SER A 145 -9.60 -25.54 -0.30
CA SER A 145 -8.67 -25.29 0.81
C SER A 145 -9.24 -25.65 2.19
N ARG A 146 -10.57 -25.65 2.33
CA ARG A 146 -11.29 -25.99 3.56
C ARG A 146 -11.69 -27.46 3.63
N GLU A 147 -11.69 -28.16 2.50
CA GLU A 147 -11.92 -29.60 2.47
C GLU A 147 -10.72 -30.31 3.12
N LYS A 148 -11.00 -31.24 4.04
CA LYS A 148 -9.96 -32.01 4.71
C LYS A 148 -9.18 -32.80 3.67
N SER A 149 -7.91 -32.44 3.49
CA SER A 149 -6.99 -33.25 2.68
C SER A 149 -6.98 -34.68 3.22
N ILE A 150 -7.00 -35.67 2.34
CA ILE A 150 -6.91 -37.10 2.73
C ILE A 150 -5.58 -37.35 3.47
N LEU A 151 -4.58 -36.50 3.27
CA LEU A 151 -3.31 -36.50 4.01
C LEU A 151 -3.42 -36.03 5.47
N SER A 152 -4.57 -35.50 5.89
CA SER A 152 -4.84 -35.21 7.31
C SER A 152 -5.38 -36.41 8.09
N PHE A 153 -5.63 -37.53 7.40
CA PHE A 153 -6.10 -38.80 7.98
C PHE A 153 -4.99 -39.86 8.13
N PHE A 154 -3.80 -39.60 7.60
CA PHE A 154 -2.60 -40.44 7.74
C PHE A 154 -1.57 -39.72 8.60
#